data_AF-A0A329R8H4-F1
#
_entry.id   AF-A0A329R8H4-F1
#
_cell.length_a   1.000
_cell.length_b   1.000
_cell.length_c   1.000
_cell.angle_alpha   90.00
_cell.angle_beta   90.00
_cell.angle_gamma   90.00
#
_symmetry.space_group_name_H-M   'P 1'
#
loop_
_entity.id
_entity.type
_entity.pdbx_description
1 polymer ?
#
loop_
_entity_poly.entity_id
_entity_poly.type
_entity_poly.pdbx_seq_one_letter_code
_entity_poly.pdbx_strand_id
1 'polypeptide(L)'
;MDFMVPAGVRLDLADGTMCFPDEMRIQVSGRHPLYGEKMRIVRAGKTRWIEPGEIWESPERLKRTDREKLWVIRGERWVPTVVRGPGRSQYLQITNISEEKKLLLDSYEEIGMWLALDSVPRSPGYVSVGSRR
;
A
#
# COMPACT_ATOMS: atom_id res chain seq x y z
N MET A 1 -19.88 3.44 -1.10
CA MET A 1 -21.26 3.14 -0.67
C MET A 1 -21.78 4.47 -0.18
N ASP A 2 -22.59 5.16 -0.98
CA ASP A 2 -23.00 6.54 -0.69
C ASP A 2 -24.43 6.47 -0.21
N PHE A 3 -24.73 6.95 1.00
CA PHE A 3 -26.11 7.09 1.40
C PHE A 3 -26.65 8.42 0.87
N MET A 4 -27.85 8.38 0.31
CA MET A 4 -28.56 9.54 -0.17
C MET A 4 -29.35 10.17 0.99
N VAL A 5 -29.15 11.46 1.23
CA VAL A 5 -29.95 12.29 2.15
C VAL A 5 -30.93 13.14 1.30
N PRO A 6 -32.13 13.55 1.78
CA PRO A 6 -33.23 14.05 0.93
C PRO A 6 -33.01 15.32 0.07
N ALA A 7 -31.79 15.84 -0.06
CA ALA A 7 -31.47 17.08 -0.79
C ALA A 7 -30.45 16.91 -1.92
N GLY A 8 -30.21 15.68 -2.39
CA GLY A 8 -29.17 15.40 -3.41
C GLY A 8 -27.74 15.47 -2.87
N VAL A 9 -27.60 15.60 -1.55
CA VAL A 9 -26.31 15.59 -0.85
C VAL A 9 -25.89 14.14 -0.60
N ARG A 10 -24.69 13.79 -1.06
CA ARG A 10 -24.10 12.46 -0.90
C ARG A 10 -23.02 12.55 0.18
N LEU A 11 -23.05 11.64 1.15
CA LEU A 11 -21.93 11.52 2.09
C LEU A 11 -21.01 10.40 1.65
N ASP A 12 -19.74 10.74 1.40
CA ASP A 12 -18.66 9.80 1.24
C ASP A 12 -18.08 9.47 2.62
N LEU A 13 -18.49 8.33 3.15
CA LEU A 13 -18.00 7.83 4.44
C LEU A 13 -16.53 7.43 4.41
N ALA A 14 -15.97 7.15 3.22
CA ALA A 14 -14.58 6.78 3.09
C ALA A 14 -13.69 8.02 3.10
N ASP A 15 -14.02 9.07 2.36
CA ASP A 15 -13.24 10.33 2.40
C ASP A 15 -13.66 11.25 3.55
N GLY A 16 -14.76 10.94 4.24
CA GLY A 16 -15.32 11.79 5.29
C GLY A 16 -15.85 13.12 4.74
N THR A 17 -16.30 13.12 3.48
CA THR A 17 -16.71 14.33 2.76
C THR A 17 -18.19 14.33 2.45
N MET A 18 -18.79 15.51 2.45
CA MET A 18 -20.14 15.77 1.99
C MET A 18 -20.07 16.38 0.58
N CYS A 19 -20.67 15.71 -0.39
CA CYS A 19 -20.70 16.08 -1.80
C CYS A 19 -22.08 16.65 -2.16
N PHE A 20 -22.11 17.88 -2.64
CA PHE A 20 -23.32 18.56 -3.11
C PHE A 20 -23.52 18.34 -4.63
N PRO A 21 -24.74 18.58 -5.16
CA PRO A 21 -25.04 18.41 -6.59
C PRO A 21 -24.22 19.29 -7.54
N ASP A 22 -23.67 20.39 -7.04
CA ASP A 22 -22.79 21.34 -7.74
C ASP A 22 -21.29 20.95 -7.65
N GLU A 23 -21.01 19.71 -7.26
CA GLU A 23 -19.67 19.14 -7.04
C GLU A 23 -18.88 19.79 -5.87
N MET A 24 -19.49 20.65 -5.06
CA MET A 24 -18.86 21.16 -3.85
C MET A 24 -18.64 20.04 -2.84
N ARG A 25 -17.40 19.90 -2.35
CA ARG A 25 -17.00 18.91 -1.34
C ARG A 25 -16.59 19.59 -0.05
N ILE A 26 -17.25 19.24 1.06
CA ILE A 26 -16.94 19.78 2.39
C ILE A 26 -16.47 18.65 3.29
N GLN A 27 -15.33 18.84 3.96
CA GLN A 27 -14.85 17.87 4.96
C GLN A 27 -15.77 17.89 6.18
N VAL A 28 -16.28 16.73 6.59
CA VAL A 28 -17.06 16.61 7.80
C VAL A 28 -16.13 16.68 9.00
N SER A 29 -16.37 17.64 9.90
CA SER A 29 -15.57 17.84 11.11
C SER A 29 -15.45 16.55 11.92
N GLY A 30 -14.23 16.21 12.35
CA GLY A 30 -13.92 14.99 13.10
C GLY A 30 -13.78 13.71 12.27
N ARG A 31 -13.90 13.78 10.94
CA ARG A 31 -13.63 12.66 10.02
C ARG A 31 -12.37 12.94 9.21
N HIS A 32 -11.41 12.01 9.28
CA HIS A 32 -10.25 12.00 8.41
C HIS A 32 -10.52 11.05 7.23
N PRO A 33 -10.03 11.35 6.02
CA PRO A 33 -10.13 10.42 4.91
C PRO A 33 -9.54 9.07 5.29
N LEU A 34 -10.30 7.99 5.08
CA LEU A 34 -9.84 6.60 5.25
C LEU A 34 -8.70 6.28 4.28
N TYR A 35 -8.68 6.96 3.14
CA TYR A 35 -7.63 6.85 2.14
C TYR A 35 -6.58 7.93 2.38
N GLY A 36 -5.33 7.50 2.59
CA GLY A 36 -4.25 8.42 2.93
C GLY A 36 -4.03 9.47 1.85
N GLU A 37 -4.09 10.74 2.23
CA GLU A 37 -3.76 11.88 1.36
C GLU A 37 -2.25 11.87 1.00
N LYS A 38 -1.43 11.37 1.92
CA LYS A 38 0.03 11.17 1.73
C LYS A 38 0.33 9.68 1.60
N MET A 39 0.56 9.27 0.36
CA MET A 39 0.98 7.91 0.01
C MET A 39 2.37 7.95 -0.61
N ARG A 40 3.26 7.09 -0.13
CA ARG A 40 4.58 6.90 -0.74
C ARG A 40 4.71 5.48 -1.24
N ILE A 41 4.66 5.31 -2.56
CA ILE A 41 4.80 4.01 -3.21
C ILE A 41 6.24 3.52 -3.04
N VAL A 42 6.39 2.25 -2.68
CA VAL A 42 7.66 1.53 -2.65
C VAL A 42 7.74 0.68 -3.91
N ARG A 43 8.69 1.00 -4.78
CA ARG A 43 8.92 0.29 -6.04
C ARG A 43 10.11 -0.65 -5.91
N ALA A 44 10.21 -1.64 -6.78
CA ALA A 44 11.40 -2.49 -6.85
C ALA A 44 12.67 -1.65 -7.08
N GLY A 45 12.59 -0.60 -7.90
CA GLY A 45 13.69 0.32 -8.16
C GLY A 45 14.81 -0.25 -9.05
N LYS A 46 14.83 -1.57 -9.29
CA LYS A 46 15.75 -2.22 -10.24
C LYS A 46 15.05 -3.33 -10.98
N THR A 47 15.14 -3.31 -12.32
CA THR A 47 14.67 -4.42 -13.15
C THR A 47 15.64 -5.59 -13.03
N ARG A 48 15.14 -6.77 -12.65
CA ARG A 48 15.98 -7.97 -12.45
C ARG A 48 15.21 -9.25 -12.75
N TRP A 49 15.93 -10.24 -13.26
CA TRP A 49 15.47 -11.63 -13.33
C TRP A 49 15.71 -12.34 -12.00
N ILE A 50 14.66 -12.96 -11.46
CA ILE A 50 14.69 -13.75 -10.22
C ILE A 50 14.36 -15.20 -10.60
N GLU A 51 15.27 -16.12 -10.31
CA GLU A 51 15.07 -17.55 -10.55
C GLU A 51 13.95 -18.12 -9.65
N PRO A 52 13.28 -19.21 -10.04
CA PRO A 52 12.40 -19.97 -9.16
C PRO A 52 13.04 -20.25 -7.79
N GLY A 53 12.38 -19.84 -6.70
CA GLY A 53 12.89 -20.01 -5.34
C GLY A 53 14.04 -19.06 -4.93
N GLU A 54 14.56 -18.22 -5.84
CA GLU A 54 15.53 -17.18 -5.49
C GLU A 54 14.85 -16.06 -4.68
N ILE A 55 15.61 -15.52 -3.74
CA ILE A 55 15.22 -14.37 -2.93
C ILE A 55 16.04 -13.17 -3.39
N TRP A 56 15.37 -12.09 -3.76
CA TRP A 56 16.00 -10.82 -4.07
C TRP A 56 15.67 -9.77 -3.02
N GLU A 57 16.69 -9.15 -2.45
CA GLU A 57 16.52 -8.05 -1.50
C GLU A 57 16.42 -6.71 -2.25
N SER A 58 15.37 -5.94 -1.95
CA SER A 58 15.21 -4.58 -2.46
C SER A 58 16.37 -3.70 -1.95
N PRO A 59 17.06 -2.94 -2.82
CA PRO A 59 18.15 -2.07 -2.42
C PRO A 59 17.68 -0.90 -1.54
N GLU A 60 16.40 -0.53 -1.63
CA GLU A 60 15.83 0.56 -0.85
C GLU A 60 15.68 0.16 0.62
N ARG A 61 16.40 0.87 1.50
CA ARG A 61 16.26 0.74 2.95
C ARG A 61 15.02 1.47 3.41
N LEU A 62 14.02 0.71 3.85
CA LEU A 62 12.78 1.25 4.35
C LEU A 62 12.96 1.67 5.81
N LYS A 63 12.77 2.96 6.11
CA LYS A 63 12.82 3.47 7.48
C LYS A 63 11.43 3.43 8.09
N ARG A 64 11.25 2.63 9.13
CA ARG A 64 10.01 2.62 9.91
C ARG A 64 9.86 3.95 10.65
N THR A 65 8.74 4.62 10.44
CA THR A 65 8.31 5.79 11.22
C THR A 65 7.18 5.39 12.17
N ASP A 66 6.99 6.17 13.23
CA ASP A 66 5.91 5.94 14.20
C ASP A 66 4.57 6.51 13.72
N ARG A 67 4.56 7.22 12.59
CA ARG A 67 3.40 7.89 11.99
C ARG A 67 2.85 7.20 10.75
N GLU A 68 3.66 6.32 10.13
CA GLU A 68 3.29 5.62 8.90
C GLU A 68 3.35 4.11 9.10
N LYS A 69 2.49 3.40 8.38
CA LYS A 69 2.43 1.95 8.31
C LYS A 69 2.84 1.48 6.93
N LEU A 70 3.66 0.44 6.88
CA LEU A 70 4.02 -0.24 5.64
C LEU A 70 2.91 -1.21 5.26
N TRP A 71 2.47 -1.10 4.01
CA TRP A 71 1.57 -2.02 3.35
C TRP A 71 2.33 -2.69 2.20
N VAL A 72 2.22 -4.00 2.09
CA VAL A 72 2.89 -4.80 1.05
C VAL A 72 1.85 -5.46 0.16
N ILE A 73 2.17 -5.63 -1.12
CA ILE A 73 1.29 -6.28 -2.09
C ILE A 73 1.94 -7.53 -2.64
N ARG A 74 1.15 -8.61 -2.75
CA ARG A 74 1.58 -9.83 -3.43
C ARG A 74 1.40 -9.66 -4.94
N GLY A 75 2.41 -10.02 -5.72
CA GLY A 75 2.26 -10.22 -7.15
C GLY A 75 1.75 -11.61 -7.52
N GLU A 76 1.43 -11.82 -8.79
CA GLU A 76 0.92 -13.12 -9.26
C GLU A 76 1.92 -14.26 -9.05
N ARG A 77 3.21 -13.98 -9.29
CA ARG A 77 4.31 -14.97 -9.29
C ARG A 77 5.39 -14.68 -8.26
N TRP A 78 5.17 -13.71 -7.38
CA TRP A 78 6.12 -13.36 -6.31
C TRP A 78 5.41 -12.93 -5.05
N VAL A 79 6.12 -13.07 -3.93
CA VAL A 79 5.64 -12.67 -2.60
C VAL A 79 6.69 -11.79 -1.93
N PRO A 80 6.30 -10.64 -1.36
CA PRO A 80 7.21 -9.83 -0.55
C PRO A 80 7.23 -10.36 0.89
N THR A 81 8.42 -10.41 1.47
CA THR A 81 8.67 -10.69 2.88
C THR A 81 9.37 -9.50 3.50
N VAL A 82 8.85 -9.00 4.62
CA VAL A 82 9.45 -7.86 5.31
C VAL A 82 10.48 -8.37 6.30
N VAL A 83 11.75 -8.04 6.07
CA VAL A 83 12.86 -8.41 6.94
C VAL A 83 13.27 -7.20 7.78
N ARG A 84 13.45 -7.43 9.08
CA ARG A 84 13.90 -6.39 10.00
C ARG A 84 15.41 -6.26 9.92
N GLY A 85 15.86 -5.06 9.61
CA GLY A 85 17.27 -4.69 9.64
C GLY A 85 17.72 -4.17 11.01
N PRO A 86 18.98 -3.74 11.12
CA PRO A 86 19.47 -3.08 12.31
C PRO A 86 18.72 -1.76 12.58
N GLY A 87 18.42 -1.50 13.86
CA GLY A 87 17.72 -0.29 14.30
C GLY A 87 16.27 -0.21 13.80
N ARG A 88 15.92 0.89 13.13
CA ARG A 88 14.58 1.13 12.55
C ARG A 88 14.49 0.81 11.05
N SER A 89 15.50 0.13 10.50
CA SER A 89 15.51 -0.23 9.08
C SER A 89 14.74 -1.52 8.82
N GLN A 90 14.11 -1.58 7.66
CA GLN A 90 13.40 -2.74 7.13
C GLN A 90 13.79 -2.90 5.66
N TYR A 91 13.72 -4.14 5.19
CA TYR A 91 13.99 -4.53 3.81
C TYR A 91 12.80 -5.34 3.29
N LEU A 92 12.56 -5.25 1.99
CA LEU A 92 11.65 -6.16 1.31
C LEU A 92 12.48 -7.21 0.58
N GLN A 93 12.21 -8.47 0.91
CA GLN A 93 12.69 -9.62 0.16
C GLN A 93 11.58 -10.09 -0.77
N ILE A 94 11.85 -10.10 -2.06
CA ILE A 94 10.94 -10.61 -3.06
C ILE A 94 11.35 -12.04 -3.38
N THR A 95 10.46 -12.99 -3.16
CA THR A 95 10.66 -14.39 -3.50
C THR A 95 9.85 -14.74 -4.73
N ASN A 96 10.49 -15.30 -5.75
CA ASN A 96 9.79 -15.88 -6.89
C ASN A 96 9.16 -17.23 -6.46
N ILE A 97 7.84 -17.32 -6.57
CA ILE A 97 7.05 -18.51 -6.18
C ILE A 97 6.62 -19.35 -7.38
N SER A 98 7.05 -19.01 -8.60
CA SER A 98 6.78 -19.85 -9.77
C SER A 98 7.73 -21.03 -9.82
N GLU A 99 7.25 -22.19 -10.29
CA GLU A 99 8.00 -23.45 -10.23
C GLU A 99 9.13 -23.52 -11.26
N GLU A 100 8.91 -23.02 -12.49
CA GLU A 100 9.86 -23.19 -13.59
C GLU A 100 10.20 -21.90 -14.34
N LYS A 101 9.46 -20.81 -14.09
CA LYS A 101 9.60 -19.58 -14.87
C LYS A 101 10.46 -18.57 -14.13
N LYS A 102 11.45 -18.01 -14.83
CA LYS A 102 12.14 -16.81 -14.34
C LYS A 102 11.15 -15.66 -14.27
N LEU A 103 11.19 -14.93 -13.16
CA LEU A 103 10.39 -13.73 -12.98
C LEU A 103 11.22 -12.52 -13.41
N LEU A 104 10.72 -11.75 -14.38
CA LEU A 104 11.19 -10.40 -14.61
C LEU A 104 10.42 -9.46 -13.67
N LEU A 105 11.10 -8.96 -12.64
CA LEU A 105 10.55 -7.91 -11.80
C LEU A 105 10.97 -6.56 -12.38
N ASP A 106 10.01 -5.73 -12.79
CA ASP A 106 10.31 -4.41 -13.35
C ASP A 106 10.66 -3.39 -12.27
N SER A 107 11.52 -2.43 -12.60
CA SER A 107 11.90 -1.34 -11.69
C SER A 107 10.72 -0.51 -11.18
N TYR A 108 9.64 -0.38 -11.96
CA TYR A 108 8.43 0.35 -11.61
C TYR A 108 7.38 -0.51 -10.92
N GLU A 109 7.60 -1.81 -10.78
CA GLU A 109 6.69 -2.72 -10.09
C GLU A 109 6.49 -2.25 -8.65
N GLU A 110 5.23 -2.12 -8.24
CA GLU A 110 4.86 -1.72 -6.89
C GLU A 110 4.96 -2.91 -5.96
N ILE A 111 5.88 -2.84 -4.99
CA ILE A 111 6.10 -3.90 -4.00
C ILE A 111 5.54 -3.54 -2.63
N GLY A 112 5.18 -2.27 -2.42
CA GLY A 112 4.50 -1.81 -1.22
C GLY A 112 4.16 -0.33 -1.26
N MET A 113 3.65 0.18 -0.16
CA MET A 113 3.40 1.61 0.06
C MET A 113 3.46 1.97 1.54
N TRP A 114 3.86 3.20 1.83
CA TRP A 114 3.68 3.83 3.13
C TRP A 114 2.41 4.66 3.12
N LEU A 115 1.60 4.47 4.16
CA LEU A 115 0.40 5.26 4.44
C LEU A 115 0.44 5.73 5.89
N ALA A 116 -0.33 6.78 6.21
CA ALA A 116 -0.55 7.18 7.60
C ALA A 116 -1.15 6.02 8.41
N LEU A 117 -0.90 6.00 9.73
CA LEU A 117 -1.26 4.89 10.61
C LEU A 117 -2.75 4.53 10.60
N ASP A 118 -3.61 5.53 10.45
CA ASP A 118 -5.07 5.46 10.39
C ASP A 118 -5.63 5.30 8.97
N SER A 119 -4.77 5.33 7.96
CA SER A 119 -5.14 5.20 6.55
C SER A 119 -5.04 3.76 6.05
N VAL A 120 -5.90 3.44 5.08
CA VAL A 120 -5.98 2.14 4.40
C VAL A 120 -5.74 2.34 2.89
N PRO A 121 -5.11 1.38 2.19
CA PRO A 121 -4.96 1.45 0.73
C PRO A 121 -6.30 1.49 0.00
N ARG A 122 -6.39 2.31 -1.05
CA ARG A 122 -7.53 2.32 -1.99
C ARG A 122 -7.57 1.07 -2.86
N SER A 123 -6.40 0.63 -3.30
CA SER A 123 -6.24 -0.55 -4.14
C SER A 123 -6.33 -1.83 -3.30
N PRO A 124 -7.03 -2.86 -3.79
CA PRO A 124 -7.08 -4.16 -3.12
C PRO A 124 -5.71 -4.87 -3.19
N GLY A 125 -5.55 -5.92 -2.37
CA GLY A 125 -4.37 -6.79 -2.41
C GLY A 125 -3.22 -6.38 -1.49
N TYR A 126 -3.31 -5.21 -0.86
CA TYR A 126 -2.34 -4.77 0.14
C TYR A 126 -2.64 -5.34 1.53
N VAL A 127 -1.58 -5.76 2.21
CA VAL A 127 -1.62 -6.27 3.58
C VAL A 127 -0.68 -5.46 4.46
N SER A 128 -1.17 -5.06 5.63
CA SER A 128 -0.35 -4.29 6.56
C SER A 128 0.61 -5.19 7.34
N VAL A 129 1.87 -4.75 7.47
CA VAL A 129 2.91 -5.51 8.17
C VAL A 129 2.60 -5.55 9.67
N GLY A 130 2.60 -6.75 10.26
CA GLY A 130 2.35 -6.96 11.70
C GLY A 130 0.88 -7.07 12.10
N SER A 131 -0.06 -7.11 11.13
CA SER A 131 -1.43 -7.51 11.40
C SER A 131 -1.44 -8.99 11.83
N ARG A 132 -1.87 -9.27 13.06
CA ARG A 132 -2.17 -10.65 13.48
C ARG A 132 -3.55 -11.01 12.92
N ARG A 133 -3.68 -12.23 12.42
CA ARG A 133 -5.01 -12.82 12.14
C ARG A 133 -5.73 -13.10 13.46
#